data_AF-G0QRT2-F1
#
_entry.id   AF-G0QRT2-F1
#
_cell.length_a   1.000
_cell.length_b   1.000
_cell.length_c   1.000
_cell.angle_alpha   90.00
_cell.angle_beta   90.00
_cell.angle_gamma   90.00
#
_symmetry.space_group_name_H-M   'P 1'
#
loop_
_entity.id
_entity.type
_entity.pdbx_description
1 polymer ?
#
loop_
_entity_poly.entity_id
_entity_poly.type
_entity_poly.pdbx_seq_one_letter_code
_entity_poly.pdbx_strand_id
1 'polypeptide(L)'
;MSISTKIQNGIAKGLQEYINPAKLAPLKKPVRTQMMEMDGLQEFDKGLYHNRDYENLIKYLVTSRKQFKQSTDQLERKNLAKQEFSEWKKYIEVRKTQLTEDFQIPDYFKTQFNEAWQLVKNRKESILSPQKVLEFHYELMKSYKFQVPIEPHLLVQMIHPHQGYLSHYPGSFSQQDLMNIYYYKLVASMERSLGQDLLANEISAFTYWNLYDKDEEGSFDLQKFAEFMKTFRFNLNGSLSDFQKQFKFGLSLNQGEISRDLQEQEQVIRFDFYRYIFLERNL
;
A
#
# COMPACT_ATOMS: atom_id res chain seq x y z
N MET A 1 -1.36 -25.54 61.72
CA MET A 1 -1.00 -24.96 60.41
C MET A 1 -2.07 -25.39 59.42
N SER A 2 -3.01 -24.50 59.11
CA SER A 2 -4.06 -24.78 58.11
C SER A 2 -3.49 -24.57 56.71
N ILE A 3 -3.44 -25.64 55.93
CA ILE A 3 -3.14 -25.54 54.49
C ILE A 3 -4.42 -25.02 53.84
N SER A 4 -4.44 -23.73 53.51
CA SER A 4 -5.45 -23.14 52.65
C SER A 4 -5.22 -23.66 51.22
N THR A 5 -5.95 -24.71 50.85
CA THR A 5 -6.08 -25.13 49.46
C THR A 5 -6.89 -24.08 48.71
N LYS A 6 -6.20 -23.13 48.08
CA LYS A 6 -6.80 -22.32 47.01
C LYS A 6 -7.26 -23.27 45.92
N ILE A 7 -8.56 -23.53 45.85
CA ILE A 7 -9.18 -24.15 44.68
C ILE A 7 -8.96 -23.17 43.53
N GLN A 8 -8.00 -23.47 42.64
CA GLN A 8 -7.98 -22.84 41.33
C GLN A 8 -9.17 -23.39 40.57
N ASN A 9 -10.25 -22.60 40.48
CA ASN A 9 -11.36 -22.86 39.57
C ASN A 9 -10.85 -22.73 38.12
N GLY A 10 -10.16 -23.75 37.62
CA GLY A 10 -9.70 -23.83 36.24
C GLY A 10 -10.85 -24.18 35.30
N ILE A 11 -10.87 -23.58 34.10
CA ILE A 11 -11.83 -23.94 33.06
C ILE A 11 -11.48 -25.32 32.52
N ALA A 12 -12.39 -26.29 32.64
CA ALA A 12 -12.23 -27.63 32.08
C ALA A 12 -12.45 -27.61 30.56
N LYS A 13 -11.39 -27.37 29.79
CA LYS A 13 -11.46 -27.26 28.32
C LYS A 13 -12.00 -28.49 27.60
N GLY A 14 -11.90 -29.69 28.19
CA GLY A 14 -12.48 -30.91 27.63
C GLY A 14 -14.02 -30.95 27.63
N LEU A 15 -14.68 -30.00 28.29
CA LEU A 15 -16.13 -29.82 28.26
C LEU A 15 -16.56 -28.75 27.23
N GLN A 16 -15.62 -27.95 26.74
CA GLN A 16 -15.87 -26.93 25.71
C GLN A 16 -15.62 -27.54 24.33
N GLU A 17 -16.40 -27.13 23.33
CA GLU A 17 -16.13 -27.51 21.95
C GLU A 17 -14.72 -27.10 21.52
N TYR A 18 -14.01 -28.04 20.89
CA TYR A 18 -12.72 -27.74 20.29
C TYR A 18 -12.93 -27.04 18.94
N ILE A 19 -12.41 -25.83 18.83
CA ILE A 19 -12.37 -25.06 17.57
C ILE A 19 -10.92 -24.99 17.12
N ASN A 20 -10.65 -25.38 15.87
CA ASN A 20 -9.32 -25.21 15.28
C ASN A 20 -9.25 -23.84 14.58
N PRO A 21 -8.59 -22.82 15.17
CA PRO A 21 -8.53 -21.48 14.60
C PRO A 21 -7.80 -21.44 13.25
N ALA A 22 -6.86 -22.35 12.99
CA ALA A 22 -6.07 -22.37 11.75
C ALA A 22 -6.86 -22.84 10.51
N LYS A 23 -8.02 -23.49 10.71
CA LYS A 23 -8.91 -23.91 9.60
C LYS A 23 -9.99 -22.89 9.27
N LEU A 24 -10.14 -21.85 10.09
CA LEU A 24 -11.08 -20.78 9.82
C LEU A 24 -10.49 -19.88 8.74
N ALA A 25 -11.30 -19.54 7.74
CA ALA A 25 -10.91 -18.54 6.76
C ALA A 25 -10.66 -17.20 7.48
N PRO A 26 -9.71 -16.37 6.99
CA PRO A 26 -9.50 -15.04 7.54
C PRO A 26 -10.79 -14.23 7.54
N LEU A 27 -10.95 -13.41 8.58
CA LEU A 27 -12.06 -12.46 8.66
C LEU A 27 -12.05 -11.56 7.41
N LYS A 28 -13.23 -11.29 6.85
CA LYS A 28 -13.42 -10.27 5.82
C LYS A 28 -14.61 -9.41 6.17
N LYS A 29 -14.41 -8.09 6.26
CA LYS A 29 -15.53 -7.16 6.42
C LYS A 29 -16.37 -7.12 5.14
N PRO A 30 -17.70 -6.92 5.23
CA PRO A 30 -18.53 -6.71 4.05
C PRO A 30 -18.03 -5.55 3.20
N VAL A 31 -18.04 -5.72 1.87
CA VAL A 31 -17.52 -4.69 0.93
C VAL A 31 -18.20 -3.34 1.14
N ARG A 32 -19.52 -3.32 1.35
CA ARG A 32 -20.26 -2.08 1.63
C ARG A 32 -19.69 -1.32 2.84
N THR A 33 -19.35 -2.04 3.91
CA THR A 33 -18.77 -1.42 5.12
C THR A 33 -17.39 -0.86 4.81
N GLN A 34 -16.53 -1.61 4.11
CA GLN A 34 -15.19 -1.12 3.73
C GLN A 34 -15.28 0.13 2.84
N MET A 35 -16.17 0.14 1.85
CA MET A 35 -16.39 1.30 0.98
C MET A 35 -16.91 2.51 1.76
N MET A 36 -17.85 2.33 2.68
CA MET A 36 -18.35 3.42 3.54
C MET A 36 -17.25 4.00 4.43
N GLU A 37 -16.39 3.16 4.99
CA GLU A 37 -15.21 3.61 5.76
C GLU A 37 -14.23 4.39 4.86
N MET A 38 -13.87 3.85 3.69
CA MET A 38 -12.91 4.46 2.75
C MET A 38 -13.36 5.83 2.18
N ASP A 39 -14.65 5.96 1.90
CA ASP A 39 -15.23 7.19 1.34
C ASP A 39 -15.59 8.22 2.42
N GLY A 40 -15.46 7.87 3.71
CA GLY A 40 -15.85 8.71 4.83
C GLY A 40 -17.35 8.92 4.97
N LEU A 41 -18.13 7.93 4.52
CA LEU A 41 -19.58 7.86 4.70
C LEU A 41 -19.98 7.16 6.00
N GLN A 42 -19.05 6.43 6.62
CA GLN A 42 -19.21 5.84 7.94
C GLN A 42 -19.13 6.93 9.01
N GLU A 43 -19.99 6.87 10.02
CA GLU A 43 -20.01 7.84 11.12
C GLU A 43 -18.66 7.89 11.85
N PHE A 44 -18.20 9.12 12.05
CA PHE A 44 -16.99 9.44 12.81
C PHE A 44 -17.27 9.47 14.32
N ASP A 45 -16.23 9.22 15.13
CA ASP A 45 -16.19 9.29 16.60
C ASP A 45 -17.15 8.31 17.30
N LYS A 46 -17.60 7.27 16.59
CA LYS A 46 -18.49 6.21 17.09
C LYS A 46 -17.77 4.88 17.35
N GLY A 47 -16.45 4.82 17.14
CA GLY A 47 -15.68 3.58 17.28
C GLY A 47 -15.99 2.54 16.20
N LEU A 48 -16.44 2.98 15.02
CA LEU A 48 -16.81 2.10 13.89
C LEU A 48 -15.61 1.75 13.01
N TYR A 49 -14.63 2.64 12.92
CA TYR A 49 -13.36 2.37 12.26
C TYR A 49 -12.52 1.44 13.13
N HIS A 50 -11.73 0.58 12.49
CA HIS A 50 -10.87 -0.39 13.18
C HIS A 50 -9.75 0.25 14.02
N ASN A 51 -9.33 1.48 13.67
CA ASN A 51 -8.43 2.28 14.48
C ASN A 51 -8.66 3.79 14.26
N ARG A 52 -8.21 4.60 15.22
CA ARG A 52 -8.39 6.06 15.22
C ARG A 52 -7.51 6.79 14.19
N ASP A 53 -6.35 6.24 13.86
CA ASP A 53 -5.41 6.86 12.91
C ASP A 53 -5.97 6.86 11.49
N TYR A 54 -6.60 5.74 11.08
CA TYR A 54 -7.31 5.62 9.81
C TYR A 54 -8.55 6.52 9.79
N GLU A 55 -9.30 6.60 10.89
CA GLU A 55 -10.42 7.54 10.99
C GLU A 55 -9.98 9.00 10.80
N ASN A 56 -8.90 9.40 11.45
CA ASN A 56 -8.32 10.74 11.33
C ASN A 56 -7.84 11.03 9.90
N LEU A 57 -7.21 10.06 9.24
CA LEU A 57 -6.83 10.14 7.83
C LEU A 57 -8.07 10.41 6.97
N ILE A 58 -9.12 9.60 7.08
CA ILE A 58 -10.33 9.73 6.26
C ILE A 58 -11.03 11.08 6.51
N LYS A 59 -11.13 11.54 7.77
CA LYS A 59 -11.67 12.88 8.11
C LYS A 59 -10.98 13.99 7.33
N TYR A 60 -9.65 13.94 7.27
CA TYR A 60 -8.85 14.90 6.52
C TYR A 60 -9.08 14.77 5.01
N LEU A 61 -8.96 13.55 4.46
CA LEU A 61 -9.08 13.29 3.04
C LEU A 61 -10.44 13.72 2.46
N VAL A 62 -11.55 13.48 3.17
CA VAL A 62 -12.89 13.89 2.69
C VAL A 62 -12.97 15.39 2.41
N THR A 63 -12.33 16.20 3.25
CA THR A 63 -12.31 17.66 3.11
C THR A 63 -11.38 18.08 1.97
N SER A 64 -10.15 17.55 1.97
CA SER A 64 -9.15 17.86 0.93
C SER A 64 -9.62 17.44 -0.47
N ARG A 65 -10.23 16.25 -0.62
CA ARG A 65 -10.83 15.75 -1.87
C ARG A 65 -11.82 16.75 -2.48
N LYS A 66 -12.65 17.38 -1.64
CA LYS A 66 -13.64 18.37 -2.10
C LYS A 66 -12.95 19.66 -2.54
N GLN A 67 -11.98 20.15 -1.77
CA GLN A 67 -11.20 21.34 -2.10
C GLN A 67 -10.43 21.14 -3.41
N PHE A 68 -9.78 20.00 -3.59
CA PHE A 68 -9.01 19.70 -4.80
C PHE A 68 -9.88 19.67 -6.07
N LYS A 69 -11.11 19.14 -5.97
CA LYS A 69 -12.08 19.09 -7.08
C LYS A 69 -12.65 20.47 -7.44
N GLN A 70 -12.64 21.42 -6.51
CA GLN A 70 -13.14 22.78 -6.70
C GLN A 70 -12.04 23.76 -7.10
N SER A 71 -10.79 23.45 -6.74
CA SER A 71 -9.64 24.31 -7.02
C SER A 71 -9.31 24.31 -8.51
N THR A 72 -9.10 25.51 -9.05
CA THR A 72 -8.63 25.75 -10.41
C THR A 72 -7.17 26.18 -10.44
N ASP A 73 -6.54 26.41 -9.28
CA ASP A 73 -5.16 26.85 -9.15
C ASP A 73 -4.20 25.66 -9.05
N GLN A 74 -3.17 25.63 -9.89
CA GLN A 74 -2.23 24.52 -9.93
C GLN A 74 -1.46 24.36 -8.60
N LEU A 75 -1.04 25.45 -7.99
CA LEU A 75 -0.20 25.42 -6.80
C LEU A 75 -1.00 24.92 -5.59
N GLU A 76 -2.23 25.38 -5.42
CA GLU A 76 -3.17 24.88 -4.42
C GLU A 76 -3.39 23.37 -4.58
N ARG A 77 -3.64 22.91 -5.81
CA ARG A 77 -3.85 21.48 -6.09
C ARG A 77 -2.62 20.64 -5.73
N LYS A 78 -1.40 21.09 -6.05
CA LYS A 78 -0.16 20.43 -5.64
C LYS A 78 -0.01 20.39 -4.12
N ASN A 79 -0.32 21.49 -3.43
CA ASN A 79 -0.24 21.57 -1.98
C ASN A 79 -1.23 20.62 -1.29
N LEU A 80 -2.46 20.55 -1.78
CA LEU A 80 -3.48 19.60 -1.28
C LEU A 80 -3.02 18.16 -1.48
N ALA A 81 -2.56 17.81 -2.68
CA ALA A 81 -2.08 16.45 -2.99
C ALA A 81 -0.89 16.05 -2.11
N LYS A 82 0.05 16.97 -1.87
CA LYS A 82 1.19 16.77 -0.96
C LYS A 82 0.74 16.50 0.47
N GLN A 83 -0.21 17.27 0.98
CA GLN A 83 -0.73 17.08 2.34
C GLN A 83 -1.49 15.75 2.47
N GLU A 84 -2.32 15.38 1.48
CA GLU A 84 -2.98 14.06 1.45
C GLU A 84 -1.95 12.92 1.51
N PHE A 85 -0.90 13.01 0.71
CA PHE A 85 0.17 12.00 0.69
C PHE A 85 0.93 11.93 2.02
N SER A 86 1.20 13.08 2.65
CA SER A 86 1.80 13.15 3.98
C SER A 86 0.95 12.48 5.07
N GLU A 87 -0.38 12.66 5.05
CA GLU A 87 -1.26 11.99 6.01
C GLU A 87 -1.32 10.48 5.78
N TRP A 88 -1.30 10.01 4.52
CA TRP A 88 -1.14 8.58 4.20
C TRP A 88 0.16 8.02 4.75
N LYS A 89 1.28 8.72 4.52
CA LYS A 89 2.60 8.31 5.02
C LYS A 89 2.61 8.24 6.54
N LYS A 90 2.04 9.23 7.22
CA LYS A 90 1.90 9.24 8.69
C LYS A 90 1.13 8.03 9.20
N TYR A 91 -0.03 7.71 8.59
CA TYR A 91 -0.79 6.51 8.94
C TYR A 91 0.08 5.25 8.81
N ILE A 92 0.78 5.08 7.69
CA ILE A 92 1.60 3.90 7.42
C ILE A 92 2.80 3.80 8.38
N GLU A 93 3.49 4.90 8.66
CA GLU A 93 4.62 4.91 9.60
C GLU A 93 4.16 4.58 11.04
N VAL A 94 2.99 5.06 11.46
CA VAL A 94 2.40 4.63 12.74
C VAL A 94 2.14 3.12 12.74
N ARG A 95 1.51 2.59 11.68
CA ARG A 95 1.22 1.15 11.59
C ARG A 95 2.48 0.28 11.50
N LYS A 96 3.58 0.76 10.91
CA LYS A 96 4.88 0.08 10.94
C LYS A 96 5.39 -0.15 12.36
N THR A 97 5.20 0.81 13.26
CA THR A 97 5.60 0.66 14.67
C THR A 97 4.68 -0.29 15.45
N GLN A 98 3.50 -0.59 14.91
CA GLN A 98 2.47 -1.42 15.54
C GLN A 98 2.40 -2.84 14.95
N LEU A 99 3.35 -3.23 14.07
CA LEU A 99 3.44 -4.59 13.56
C LEU A 99 3.64 -5.58 14.72
N THR A 100 2.72 -6.53 14.84
CA THR A 100 2.81 -7.61 15.83
C THR A 100 3.94 -8.57 15.47
N GLU A 101 4.34 -9.43 16.41
CA GLU A 101 5.43 -10.41 16.22
C GLU A 101 5.25 -11.26 14.96
N ASP A 102 4.01 -11.64 14.63
CA ASP A 102 3.67 -12.43 13.44
C ASP A 102 3.94 -11.71 12.11
N PHE A 103 4.04 -10.37 12.12
CA PHE A 103 4.29 -9.55 10.93
C PHE A 103 5.64 -8.83 10.98
N GLN A 104 6.47 -9.11 11.98
CA GLN A 104 7.80 -8.51 12.07
C GLN A 104 8.77 -9.21 11.12
N ILE A 105 9.65 -8.42 10.50
CA ILE A 105 10.78 -8.96 9.75
C ILE A 105 11.76 -9.56 10.75
N PRO A 106 12.14 -10.84 10.63
CA PRO A 106 13.08 -11.46 11.56
C PRO A 106 14.44 -10.74 11.58
N ASP A 107 15.09 -10.63 12.74
CA ASP A 107 16.35 -9.88 12.89
C ASP A 107 17.46 -10.36 11.96
N TYR A 108 17.57 -11.68 11.77
CA TYR A 108 18.56 -12.29 10.87
C TYR A 108 18.30 -12.00 9.39
N PHE A 109 17.07 -11.61 9.01
CA PHE A 109 16.71 -11.38 7.62
C PHE A 109 17.53 -10.22 7.02
N LYS A 110 17.89 -9.21 7.81
CA LYS A 110 18.71 -8.09 7.31
C LYS A 110 20.09 -8.56 6.81
N THR A 111 20.70 -9.51 7.51
CA THR A 111 21.98 -10.11 7.11
C THR A 111 21.81 -10.93 5.82
N GLN A 112 20.80 -11.80 5.76
CA GLN A 112 20.47 -12.60 4.58
C GLN A 112 20.15 -11.74 3.35
N PHE A 113 19.38 -10.66 3.58
CA PHE A 113 19.03 -9.66 2.59
C PHE A 113 20.26 -8.97 2.02
N ASN A 114 21.22 -8.59 2.89
CA ASN A 114 22.47 -7.99 2.45
C ASN A 114 23.34 -8.97 1.67
N GLU A 115 23.43 -10.24 2.08
CA GLU A 115 24.20 -11.27 1.37
C GLU A 115 23.65 -11.47 -0.05
N ALA A 116 22.34 -11.68 -0.19
CA ALA A 116 21.68 -11.77 -1.50
C ALA A 116 21.85 -10.48 -2.32
N TRP A 117 21.82 -9.32 -1.67
CA TRP A 117 22.00 -8.02 -2.33
C TRP A 117 23.38 -7.90 -2.95
N GLN A 118 24.45 -8.28 -2.23
CA GLN A 118 25.82 -8.21 -2.76
C GLN A 118 26.04 -9.14 -3.95
N LEU A 119 25.30 -10.25 -4.05
CA LEU A 119 25.39 -11.20 -5.16
C LEU A 119 24.76 -10.65 -6.46
N VAL A 120 23.62 -9.97 -6.35
CA VAL A 120 22.77 -9.65 -7.52
C VAL A 120 22.88 -8.20 -7.98
N LYS A 121 23.29 -7.27 -7.10
CA LYS A 121 23.42 -5.83 -7.43
C LYS A 121 24.32 -5.57 -8.64
N ASN A 122 24.17 -4.40 -9.25
CA ASN A 122 25.00 -4.02 -10.40
C ASN A 122 26.48 -3.87 -10.02
N ARG A 123 27.38 -4.26 -10.93
CA ARG A 123 28.82 -4.20 -10.70
C ARG A 123 29.25 -2.74 -10.56
N LYS A 124 29.93 -2.40 -9.46
CA LYS A 124 30.38 -1.04 -9.08
C LYS A 124 29.26 -0.06 -8.70
N GLU A 125 28.01 -0.50 -8.64
CA GLU A 125 26.89 0.33 -8.19
C GLU A 125 26.23 -0.28 -6.95
N SER A 126 25.62 0.57 -6.11
CA SER A 126 24.86 0.13 -4.93
C SER A 126 23.36 0.05 -5.23
N ILE A 127 23.00 -0.31 -6.46
CA ILE A 127 21.62 -0.39 -6.95
C ILE A 127 21.33 -1.74 -7.59
N LEU A 128 20.05 -2.11 -7.59
CA LEU A 128 19.51 -3.29 -8.25
C LEU A 128 18.63 -2.86 -9.43
N SER A 129 18.87 -3.47 -10.60
CA SER A 129 18.03 -3.29 -11.77
C SER A 129 16.70 -4.04 -11.60
N PRO A 130 15.56 -3.48 -12.06
CA PRO A 130 14.24 -4.10 -11.99
C PRO A 130 14.17 -5.52 -12.53
N GLN A 131 14.86 -5.79 -13.63
CA GLN A 131 14.88 -7.10 -14.28
C GLN A 131 15.49 -8.19 -13.39
N LYS A 132 16.32 -7.81 -12.41
CA LYS A 132 16.98 -8.72 -11.45
C LYS A 132 16.23 -8.91 -10.14
N VAL A 133 15.07 -8.27 -9.95
CA VAL A 133 14.29 -8.42 -8.71
C VAL A 133 13.86 -9.88 -8.51
N LEU A 134 13.50 -10.60 -9.58
CA LEU A 134 13.15 -12.02 -9.48
C LEU A 134 14.35 -12.88 -9.06
N GLU A 135 15.52 -12.64 -9.67
CA GLU A 135 16.78 -13.32 -9.33
C GLU A 135 17.17 -13.07 -7.87
N PHE A 136 17.04 -11.83 -7.39
CA PHE A 136 17.27 -11.47 -5.99
C PHE A 136 16.39 -12.29 -5.03
N HIS A 137 15.09 -12.43 -5.30
CA HIS A 137 14.20 -13.24 -4.46
C HIS A 137 14.46 -14.74 -4.61
N TYR A 138 14.89 -15.20 -5.79
CA TYR A 138 15.27 -16.60 -6.01
C TYR A 138 16.47 -16.99 -5.13
N GLU A 139 17.51 -16.14 -5.06
CA GLU A 139 18.67 -16.39 -4.20
C GLU A 139 18.30 -16.38 -2.70
N LEU A 140 17.42 -15.46 -2.27
CA LEU A 140 16.89 -15.45 -0.91
C LEU A 140 16.11 -16.73 -0.57
N MET A 141 15.25 -17.18 -1.49
CA MET A 141 14.47 -18.40 -1.31
C MET A 141 15.40 -19.62 -1.23
N LYS A 142 16.32 -19.75 -2.18
CA LYS A 142 17.21 -20.90 -2.30
C LYS A 142 18.11 -21.07 -1.07
N SER A 143 18.63 -19.97 -0.55
CA SER A 143 19.61 -19.99 0.55
C SER A 143 18.95 -19.94 1.93
N TYR A 144 17.84 -19.20 2.07
CA TYR A 144 17.26 -18.87 3.38
C TYR A 144 15.77 -19.13 3.51
N LYS A 145 15.12 -19.70 2.47
CA LYS A 145 13.69 -20.04 2.43
C LYS A 145 12.72 -18.85 2.52
N PHE A 146 13.21 -17.62 2.43
CA PHE A 146 12.42 -16.37 2.47
C PHE A 146 11.39 -16.34 3.62
N GLN A 147 11.83 -15.97 4.82
CA GLN A 147 11.03 -16.07 6.05
C GLN A 147 10.23 -14.79 6.39
N VAL A 148 10.07 -13.88 5.44
CA VAL A 148 9.26 -12.66 5.66
C VAL A 148 7.78 -13.05 5.62
N PRO A 149 6.98 -12.75 6.67
CA PRO A 149 5.57 -13.16 6.77
C PRO A 149 4.65 -12.23 5.95
N ILE A 150 4.90 -12.16 4.64
CA ILE A 150 4.14 -11.35 3.70
C ILE A 150 2.96 -12.14 3.12
N GLU A 151 1.85 -11.47 2.89
CA GLU A 151 0.68 -12.10 2.28
C GLU A 151 0.98 -12.54 0.81
N PRO A 152 0.59 -13.77 0.41
CA PRO A 152 0.95 -14.31 -0.90
C PRO A 152 0.51 -13.47 -2.10
N HIS A 153 -0.70 -12.92 -2.11
CA HIS A 153 -1.18 -12.11 -3.23
C HIS A 153 -0.32 -10.83 -3.40
N LEU A 154 0.09 -10.20 -2.30
CA LEU A 154 1.02 -9.06 -2.36
C LEU A 154 2.39 -9.46 -2.93
N LEU A 155 2.88 -10.66 -2.61
CA LEU A 155 4.13 -11.18 -3.16
C LEU A 155 4.03 -11.46 -4.66
N VAL A 156 2.88 -11.97 -5.12
CA VAL A 156 2.58 -12.15 -6.55
C VAL A 156 2.59 -10.80 -7.28
N GLN A 157 1.97 -9.76 -6.72
CA GLN A 157 2.00 -8.41 -7.28
C GLN A 157 3.42 -7.89 -7.43
N MET A 158 4.26 -8.12 -6.43
CA MET A 158 5.64 -7.63 -6.43
C MET A 158 6.51 -8.33 -7.48
N ILE A 159 6.44 -9.66 -7.59
CA ILE A 159 7.48 -10.47 -8.24
C ILE A 159 6.96 -11.28 -9.43
N HIS A 160 5.74 -11.81 -9.36
CA HIS A 160 5.27 -12.80 -10.33
C HIS A 160 5.15 -12.18 -11.74
N PRO A 161 5.66 -12.79 -12.81
CA PRO A 161 5.75 -12.15 -14.13
C PRO A 161 4.39 -11.74 -14.75
N HIS A 162 3.26 -12.31 -14.31
CA HIS A 162 1.95 -11.83 -14.75
C HIS A 162 1.54 -10.47 -14.13
N GLN A 163 1.99 -10.16 -12.92
CA GLN A 163 1.83 -8.84 -12.28
C GLN A 163 3.20 -8.15 -12.22
N GLY A 164 4.04 -8.54 -11.25
CA GLY A 164 5.48 -8.33 -11.28
C GLY A 164 5.85 -6.86 -11.37
N TYR A 165 5.17 -6.02 -10.61
CA TYR A 165 5.27 -4.56 -10.73
C TYR A 165 6.68 -4.06 -10.47
N LEU A 166 7.44 -4.71 -9.57
CA LEU A 166 8.83 -4.35 -9.35
C LEU A 166 9.72 -4.65 -10.57
N SER A 167 9.40 -5.68 -11.36
CA SER A 167 10.19 -6.04 -12.54
C SER A 167 9.97 -5.10 -13.74
N HIS A 168 8.86 -4.36 -13.75
CA HIS A 168 8.52 -3.36 -14.78
C HIS A 168 8.78 -1.93 -14.34
N TYR A 169 9.30 -1.74 -13.12
CA TYR A 169 9.58 -0.42 -12.58
C TYR A 169 10.56 0.35 -13.48
N PRO A 170 10.26 1.61 -13.88
CA PRO A 170 11.09 2.39 -14.82
C PRO A 170 12.28 3.08 -14.14
N GLY A 171 12.94 2.42 -13.19
CA GLY A 171 14.05 3.00 -12.43
C GLY A 171 15.01 1.95 -11.89
N SER A 172 15.62 2.22 -10.74
CA SER A 172 16.47 1.28 -10.02
C SER A 172 16.12 1.26 -8.55
N PHE A 173 16.44 0.17 -7.87
CA PHE A 173 16.19 0.03 -6.44
C PHE A 173 17.48 0.26 -5.67
N SER A 174 17.42 1.03 -4.57
CA SER A 174 18.40 0.92 -3.51
C SER A 174 18.06 -0.23 -2.55
N GLN A 175 19.03 -0.61 -1.71
CA GLN A 175 18.81 -1.63 -0.68
C GLN A 175 17.70 -1.20 0.29
N GLN A 176 17.68 0.09 0.65
CA GLN A 176 16.69 0.68 1.54
C GLN A 176 15.30 0.71 0.91
N ASP A 177 15.20 0.98 -0.40
CA ASP A 177 13.91 0.99 -1.10
C ASP A 177 13.20 -0.37 -0.99
N LEU A 178 13.92 -1.46 -1.31
CA LEU A 178 13.35 -2.81 -1.22
C LEU A 178 12.97 -3.20 0.21
N MET A 179 13.78 -2.82 1.20
CA MET A 179 13.45 -3.07 2.60
C MET A 179 12.19 -2.30 3.04
N ASN A 180 12.07 -1.03 2.62
CA ASN A 180 10.88 -0.22 2.87
C ASN A 180 9.63 -0.83 2.24
N ILE A 181 9.74 -1.38 1.02
CA ILE A 181 8.63 -2.09 0.36
C ILE A 181 8.11 -3.23 1.23
N TYR A 182 8.99 -4.07 1.81
CA TYR A 182 8.53 -5.13 2.71
C TYR A 182 7.79 -4.57 3.93
N TYR A 183 8.33 -3.54 4.60
CA TYR A 183 7.66 -2.94 5.74
C TYR A 183 6.26 -2.40 5.38
N TYR A 184 6.11 -1.71 4.25
CA TYR A 184 4.81 -1.22 3.80
C TYR A 184 3.85 -2.36 3.43
N LYS A 185 4.35 -3.43 2.80
CA LYS A 185 3.55 -4.61 2.45
C LYS A 185 3.18 -5.48 3.65
N LEU A 186 3.97 -5.47 4.72
CA LEU A 186 3.63 -6.13 5.98
C LEU A 186 2.51 -5.39 6.71
N VAL A 187 2.49 -4.05 6.66
CA VAL A 187 1.32 -3.28 7.11
C VAL A 187 0.07 -3.68 6.33
N ALA A 188 0.15 -3.75 5.00
CA ALA A 188 -0.97 -4.23 4.17
C ALA A 188 -1.40 -5.67 4.53
N SER A 189 -0.44 -6.56 4.80
CA SER A 189 -0.71 -7.96 5.20
C SER A 189 -1.48 -8.02 6.52
N MET A 190 -1.07 -7.21 7.50
CA MET A 190 -1.75 -7.08 8.78
C MET A 190 -3.18 -6.54 8.60
N GLU A 191 -3.39 -5.47 7.81
CA GLU A 191 -4.74 -4.94 7.57
C GLU A 191 -5.67 -5.97 6.90
N ARG A 192 -5.15 -6.76 5.96
CA ARG A 192 -5.90 -7.85 5.35
C ARG A 192 -6.30 -8.93 6.36
N SER A 193 -5.42 -9.28 7.31
CA SER A 193 -5.76 -10.25 8.37
C SER A 193 -6.86 -9.75 9.32
N LEU A 194 -7.00 -8.43 9.47
CA LEU A 194 -8.05 -7.77 10.25
C LEU A 194 -9.36 -7.60 9.45
N GLY A 195 -9.38 -8.05 8.20
CA GLY A 195 -10.55 -8.04 7.32
C GLY A 195 -10.71 -6.78 6.46
N GLN A 196 -9.70 -5.92 6.41
CA GLN A 196 -9.66 -4.71 5.59
C GLN A 196 -8.94 -4.96 4.25
N ASP A 197 -9.59 -5.73 3.38
CA ASP A 197 -9.01 -6.18 2.12
C ASP A 197 -8.73 -5.02 1.15
N LEU A 198 -9.65 -4.04 1.07
CA LEU A 198 -9.48 -2.87 0.19
C LEU A 198 -8.36 -1.97 0.69
N LEU A 199 -8.27 -1.71 2.00
CA LEU A 199 -7.20 -0.90 2.60
C LEU A 199 -5.81 -1.49 2.36
N ALA A 200 -5.68 -2.83 2.40
CA ALA A 200 -4.44 -3.50 2.05
C ALA A 200 -4.00 -3.22 0.59
N ASN A 201 -4.96 -3.09 -0.33
CA ASN A 201 -4.68 -2.72 -1.72
C ASN A 201 -4.38 -1.22 -1.87
N GLU A 202 -4.98 -0.34 -1.06
CA GLU A 202 -4.63 1.08 -1.02
C GLU A 202 -3.19 1.32 -0.54
N ILE A 203 -2.77 0.61 0.51
CA ILE A 203 -1.38 0.64 1.01
C ILE A 203 -0.42 0.07 -0.05
N SER A 204 -0.89 -0.88 -0.86
CA SER A 204 -0.12 -1.37 -2.01
C SER A 204 0.08 -0.31 -3.07
N ALA A 205 -0.93 0.50 -3.38
CA ALA A 205 -0.78 1.66 -4.25
C ALA A 205 0.24 2.66 -3.67
N PHE A 206 0.15 2.99 -2.37
CA PHE A 206 1.12 3.85 -1.68
C PHE A 206 2.56 3.35 -1.83
N THR A 207 2.77 2.04 -1.69
CA THR A 207 4.12 1.44 -1.77
C THR A 207 4.82 1.76 -3.09
N TYR A 208 4.12 1.60 -4.21
CA TYR A 208 4.69 1.88 -5.54
C TYR A 208 4.79 3.37 -5.82
N TRP A 209 3.83 4.17 -5.33
CA TRP A 209 3.89 5.62 -5.45
C TRP A 209 5.09 6.19 -4.70
N ASN A 210 5.24 5.87 -3.40
CA ASN A 210 6.33 6.33 -2.54
C ASN A 210 7.71 5.86 -3.03
N LEU A 211 7.75 4.73 -3.75
CA LEU A 211 8.98 4.28 -4.40
C LEU A 211 9.43 5.26 -5.51
N TYR A 212 8.49 5.75 -6.31
CA TYR A 212 8.75 6.64 -7.46
C TYR A 212 8.82 8.13 -7.06
N ASP A 213 7.96 8.55 -6.13
CA ASP A 213 7.83 9.94 -5.63
C ASP A 213 8.87 10.25 -4.55
N LYS A 214 10.15 10.37 -4.95
CA LYS A 214 11.25 10.63 -4.01
C LYS A 214 11.16 11.98 -3.30
N ASP A 215 10.48 12.95 -3.92
CA ASP A 215 10.32 14.33 -3.41
C ASP A 215 9.06 14.51 -2.54
N GLU A 216 8.26 13.44 -2.39
CA GLU A 216 7.04 13.41 -1.58
C GLU A 216 6.05 14.51 -1.99
N GLU A 217 5.85 14.66 -3.30
CA GLU A 217 4.96 15.68 -3.87
C GLU A 217 3.48 15.29 -3.80
N GLY A 218 3.19 13.98 -3.71
CA GLY A 218 1.81 13.46 -3.70
C GLY A 218 1.04 13.68 -5.01
N SER A 219 1.70 14.25 -6.02
CA SER A 219 1.14 14.49 -7.35
C SER A 219 2.20 14.34 -8.44
N PHE A 220 1.78 13.93 -9.63
CA PHE A 220 2.60 13.90 -10.83
C PHE A 220 1.97 14.72 -11.95
N ASP A 221 2.79 15.30 -12.82
CA ASP A 221 2.30 15.72 -14.13
C ASP A 221 1.98 14.50 -15.02
N LEU A 222 1.36 14.75 -16.18
CA LEU A 222 0.94 13.68 -17.10
C LEU A 222 2.10 12.83 -17.64
N GLN A 223 3.28 13.41 -17.86
CA GLN A 223 4.43 12.68 -18.39
C GLN A 223 5.05 11.79 -17.32
N LYS A 224 5.32 12.34 -16.14
CA LYS A 224 5.83 11.62 -14.96
C LYS A 224 4.87 10.50 -14.58
N PHE A 225 3.55 10.74 -14.63
CA PHE A 225 2.56 9.70 -14.40
C PHE A 225 2.56 8.62 -15.49
N ALA A 226 2.65 8.99 -16.77
CA ALA A 226 2.70 8.02 -17.87
C ALA A 226 3.91 7.08 -17.77
N GLU A 227 5.08 7.62 -17.39
CA GLU A 227 6.27 6.82 -17.10
C GLU A 227 6.06 5.89 -15.91
N PHE A 228 5.55 6.43 -14.79
CA PHE A 228 5.21 5.65 -13.61
C PHE A 228 4.28 4.47 -13.93
N MET A 229 3.28 4.68 -14.78
CA MET A 229 2.29 3.66 -15.16
C MET A 229 2.87 2.52 -16.02
N LYS A 230 4.11 2.64 -16.54
CA LYS A 230 4.84 1.51 -17.13
C LYS A 230 5.10 0.39 -16.11
N THR A 231 5.21 0.73 -14.83
CA THR A 231 5.26 -0.22 -13.70
C THR A 231 4.09 -1.22 -13.75
N PHE A 232 2.93 -0.77 -14.22
CA PHE A 232 1.71 -1.56 -14.35
C PHE A 232 1.40 -1.92 -15.81
N ARG A 233 2.39 -1.81 -16.70
CA ARG A 233 2.31 -2.14 -18.14
C ARG A 233 1.28 -1.34 -18.93
N PHE A 234 0.90 -0.15 -18.46
CA PHE A 234 0.12 0.76 -19.30
C PHE A 234 1.05 1.43 -20.31
N ASN A 235 0.52 1.68 -21.51
CA ASN A 235 1.22 2.40 -22.56
C ASN A 235 0.56 3.77 -22.76
N LEU A 236 0.84 4.70 -21.86
CA LEU A 236 0.36 6.08 -21.94
C LEU A 236 1.40 6.94 -22.65
N ASN A 237 0.96 7.87 -23.49
CA ASN A 237 1.85 8.80 -24.21
C ASN A 237 2.12 10.11 -23.45
N GLY A 238 1.58 10.28 -22.24
CA GLY A 238 1.72 11.50 -21.43
C GLY A 238 0.80 12.65 -21.86
N SER A 239 -0.15 12.42 -22.76
CA SER A 239 -1.15 13.42 -23.15
C SER A 239 -2.44 13.32 -22.35
N LEU A 240 -3.13 14.46 -22.19
CA LEU A 240 -4.43 14.52 -21.51
C LEU A 240 -5.49 13.69 -22.22
N SER A 241 -5.48 13.68 -23.56
CA SER A 241 -6.45 12.93 -24.37
C SER A 241 -6.33 11.42 -24.13
N ASP A 242 -5.11 10.88 -24.13
CA ASP A 242 -4.85 9.46 -23.90
C ASP A 242 -5.18 9.06 -22.45
N PHE A 243 -4.80 9.89 -21.48
CA PHE A 243 -5.17 9.73 -20.09
C PHE A 243 -6.70 9.67 -19.90
N GLN A 244 -7.43 10.62 -20.47
CA GLN A 244 -8.90 10.65 -20.39
C GLN A 244 -9.56 9.46 -21.08
N LYS A 245 -9.00 8.99 -22.19
CA LYS A 245 -9.48 7.78 -22.89
C LYS A 245 -9.29 6.55 -22.02
N GLN A 246 -8.11 6.39 -21.42
CA GLN A 246 -7.79 5.23 -20.60
C GLN A 246 -8.60 5.19 -19.30
N PHE A 247 -8.77 6.32 -18.62
CA PHE A 247 -9.41 6.41 -17.30
C PHE A 247 -10.78 7.08 -17.33
N LYS A 248 -11.49 6.99 -18.46
CA LYS A 248 -12.80 7.61 -18.68
C LYS A 248 -13.80 7.31 -17.57
N PHE A 249 -13.88 6.04 -17.15
CA PHE A 249 -14.82 5.62 -16.11
C PHE A 249 -14.46 6.21 -14.75
N GLY A 250 -13.20 6.06 -14.30
CA GLY A 250 -12.74 6.67 -13.05
C GLY A 250 -12.92 8.19 -13.00
N LEU A 251 -12.68 8.89 -14.11
CA LEU A 251 -12.90 10.34 -14.23
C LEU A 251 -14.38 10.72 -14.16
N SER A 252 -15.29 9.88 -14.66
CA SER A 252 -16.73 10.13 -14.58
C SER A 252 -17.26 10.12 -13.14
N LEU A 253 -16.63 9.31 -12.27
CA LEU A 253 -16.93 9.23 -10.83
C LEU A 253 -16.15 10.27 -10.01
N ASN A 254 -15.03 10.76 -10.54
CA ASN A 254 -14.16 11.75 -9.91
C ASN A 254 -14.10 13.06 -10.69
N GLN A 255 -15.28 13.65 -10.92
CA GLN A 255 -15.37 14.96 -11.56
C GLN A 255 -14.57 16.01 -10.76
N GLY A 256 -13.85 16.87 -11.46
CA GLY A 256 -12.91 17.84 -10.86
C GLY A 256 -11.48 17.34 -10.70
N GLU A 257 -11.18 16.07 -10.99
CA GLU A 257 -9.80 15.56 -10.98
C GLU A 257 -8.94 16.13 -12.11
N ILE A 258 -9.54 16.51 -13.23
CA ILE A 258 -8.90 17.29 -14.30
C ILE A 258 -9.60 18.64 -14.35
N SER A 259 -8.83 19.73 -14.27
CA SER A 259 -9.38 21.08 -14.37
C SER A 259 -9.60 21.45 -15.84
N ARG A 260 -10.72 22.10 -16.15
CA ARG A 260 -10.97 22.63 -17.50
C ARG A 260 -10.26 23.96 -17.75
N ASP A 261 -9.85 24.64 -16.68
CA ASP A 261 -9.27 25.97 -16.72
C ASP A 261 -7.73 25.93 -16.79
N LEU A 262 -7.13 24.79 -16.45
CA LEU A 262 -5.69 24.57 -16.52
C LEU A 262 -5.28 24.00 -17.88
N GLN A 263 -4.11 24.46 -18.36
CA GLN A 263 -3.49 23.89 -19.56
C GLN A 263 -2.99 22.48 -19.28
N GLU A 264 -2.68 21.72 -20.33
CA GLU A 264 -2.27 20.32 -20.23
C GLU A 264 -1.02 20.12 -19.36
N GLN A 265 -0.01 20.97 -19.54
CA GLN A 265 1.21 20.94 -18.73
C GLN A 265 1.01 21.41 -17.27
N GLU A 266 -0.14 22.01 -16.98
CA GLU A 266 -0.50 22.45 -15.63
C GLU A 266 -1.34 21.41 -14.89
N GLN A 267 -1.83 20.39 -15.58
CA GLN A 267 -2.59 19.30 -14.97
C GLN A 267 -1.73 18.51 -13.98
N VAL A 268 -2.37 18.09 -12.89
CA VAL A 268 -1.75 17.30 -11.84
C VAL A 268 -2.63 16.09 -11.56
N ILE A 269 -2.00 14.93 -11.38
CA ILE A 269 -2.64 13.68 -11.02
C ILE A 269 -2.33 13.40 -9.56
N ARG A 270 -3.37 13.33 -8.74
CA ARG A 270 -3.27 13.14 -7.29
C ARG A 270 -3.08 11.68 -6.93
N PHE A 271 -2.29 11.42 -5.89
CA PHE A 271 -2.11 10.06 -5.34
C PHE A 271 -3.45 9.36 -5.06
N ASP A 272 -4.42 10.06 -4.46
CA ASP A 272 -5.71 9.49 -4.08
C ASP A 272 -6.56 9.04 -5.29
N PHE A 273 -6.41 9.67 -6.46
CA PHE A 273 -7.03 9.20 -7.69
C PHE A 273 -6.31 7.99 -8.26
N TYR A 274 -4.97 7.97 -8.21
CA TYR A 274 -4.20 6.77 -8.55
C TYR A 274 -4.53 5.57 -7.64
N ARG A 275 -4.69 5.80 -6.33
CA ARG A 275 -5.18 4.79 -5.36
C ARG A 275 -6.51 4.19 -5.82
N TYR A 276 -7.43 5.03 -6.30
CA TYR A 276 -8.68 4.55 -6.90
C TYR A 276 -8.45 3.72 -8.17
N ILE A 277 -7.58 4.16 -9.10
CA ILE A 277 -7.23 3.40 -10.32
C ILE A 277 -6.69 2.00 -9.95
N PHE A 278 -5.87 1.91 -8.89
CA PHE A 278 -5.33 0.65 -8.41
C PHE A 278 -6.44 -0.35 -8.05
N LEU A 279 -7.50 0.12 -7.39
CA LEU A 279 -8.68 -0.68 -7.08
C LEU A 279 -9.54 -0.95 -8.32
N GLU A 280 -9.80 0.06 -9.16
CA GLU A 280 -10.62 -0.05 -10.38
C GLU A 280 -10.09 -1.13 -11.33
N ARG A 281 -8.76 -1.26 -11.41
CA ARG A 281 -8.09 -2.20 -12.31
C ARG A 281 -7.63 -3.48 -11.63
N ASN A 282 -7.91 -3.64 -10.33
CA ASN A 282 -7.46 -4.76 -9.53
C ASN A 282 -5.96 -5.05 -9.73
N LEU A 283 -5.17 -3.96 -9.63
CA LEU A 283 -3.72 -4.05 -9.66
C LEU A 283 -3.24 -4.74 -8.38
#